data_AF-A0A4W5JFD5-F1
#
_entry.id   AF-A0A4W5JFD5-F1
#
_cell.length_a   1.000
_cell.length_b   1.000
_cell.length_c   1.000
_cell.angle_alpha   90.00
_cell.angle_beta   90.00
_cell.angle_gamma   90.00
#
_symmetry.space_group_name_H-M   'P 1'
#
loop_
_entity.id
_entity.type
_entity.pdbx_description
1 polymer ?
#
loop_
_entity_poly.entity_id
_entity_poly.type
_entity_poly.pdbx_seq_one_letter_code
_entity_poly.pdbx_strand_id
1 'polypeptide(L)'
;SQTGSSGNSEVLKYDHSCSLLLHWVVYTIASQLAFPGGLLEECKQILARQKSNSQSDSHDDEVSPPLPNPVVKARRRRGGVSAEVYTEEDAVSYVRKVIPKDYKTMTALAKAISKNVLFAHLDDNERRLYTGATGTESMCRGVRLVEVGRGEVTMQR
;
A
#
# COMPACT_ATOMS: atom_id res chain seq x y z
N SER A 1 -69.74 -1.37 13.80
CA SER A 1 -68.29 -1.32 14.07
C SER A 1 -67.53 -1.62 12.80
N GLN A 2 -67.01 -0.59 12.13
CA GLN A 2 -66.01 -0.76 11.07
C GLN A 2 -64.95 0.31 11.30
N THR A 3 -63.80 -0.11 11.80
CA THR A 3 -62.61 0.72 11.93
C THR A 3 -61.65 0.33 10.80
N GLY A 4 -61.60 1.15 9.75
CA GLY A 4 -60.61 1.04 8.68
C GLY A 4 -59.30 1.69 9.13
N SER A 5 -58.26 0.87 9.30
CA SER A 5 -56.89 1.30 9.53
C SER A 5 -56.21 1.52 8.18
N SER A 6 -56.03 2.78 7.77
CA SER A 6 -55.25 3.13 6.58
C SER A 6 -53.76 3.17 6.96
N GLY A 7 -53.01 2.13 6.58
CA GLY A 7 -51.56 2.08 6.74
C GLY A 7 -50.88 2.89 5.63
N ASN A 8 -50.17 3.94 6.00
CA ASN A 8 -49.29 4.69 5.11
C ASN A 8 -48.03 3.86 4.84
N SER A 9 -47.94 3.21 3.68
CA SER A 9 -46.70 2.62 3.18
C SER A 9 -45.99 3.63 2.28
N GLU A 10 -45.14 4.49 2.86
CA GLU A 10 -44.18 5.27 2.08
C GLU A 10 -43.13 4.32 1.51
N VAL A 11 -43.37 3.89 0.27
CA VAL A 11 -42.37 3.22 -0.56
C VAL A 11 -41.29 4.25 -0.87
N LEU A 12 -40.13 4.12 -0.23
CA LEU A 12 -38.90 4.85 -0.57
C LEU A 12 -38.63 4.65 -2.06
N LYS A 13 -38.94 5.66 -2.87
CA LYS A 13 -38.63 5.67 -4.30
C LYS A 13 -37.11 5.74 -4.42
N TYR A 14 -36.49 4.58 -4.65
CA TYR A 14 -35.10 4.51 -5.08
C TYR A 14 -35.00 5.21 -6.44
N ASP A 15 -34.46 6.43 -6.44
CA ASP A 15 -34.20 7.14 -7.68
C ASP A 15 -33.26 6.32 -8.56
N HIS A 16 -33.59 6.21 -9.85
CA HIS A 16 -32.79 5.48 -10.83
C HIS A 16 -31.32 5.95 -10.84
N SER A 17 -31.11 7.24 -10.55
CA SER A 17 -29.80 7.86 -10.40
C SER A 17 -28.94 7.23 -9.28
N CYS A 18 -29.54 6.83 -8.16
CA CYS A 18 -28.82 6.19 -7.05
C CYS A 18 -28.42 4.75 -7.39
N SER A 19 -29.26 4.03 -8.14
CA SER A 19 -28.94 2.68 -8.63
C SER A 19 -27.76 2.71 -9.59
N LEU A 20 -27.75 3.68 -10.52
CA LEU A 20 -26.65 3.87 -11.47
C LEU A 20 -25.34 4.25 -10.79
N LEU A 21 -25.39 5.08 -9.73
CA LEU A 21 -24.21 5.45 -8.95
C LEU A 21 -23.63 4.26 -8.19
N LEU A 22 -24.46 3.45 -7.53
CA LEU A 22 -24.02 2.23 -6.85
C LEU A 22 -23.44 1.22 -7.83
N HIS A 23 -24.09 1.05 -8.99
CA HIS A 23 -23.59 0.20 -10.06
C HIS A 23 -22.25 0.70 -10.61
N TRP A 24 -22.09 2.01 -10.82
CA TRP A 24 -20.83 2.61 -11.27
C TRP A 24 -19.72 2.43 -10.23
N VAL A 25 -20.00 2.68 -8.94
CA VAL A 25 -19.02 2.48 -7.85
C VAL A 25 -18.59 1.02 -7.75
N VAL A 26 -19.54 0.08 -7.77
CA VAL A 26 -19.22 -1.36 -7.74
C VAL A 26 -18.45 -1.78 -8.99
N TYR A 27 -18.84 -1.27 -10.17
CA TYR A 27 -18.15 -1.56 -11.43
C TYR A 27 -16.73 -1.02 -11.43
N THR A 28 -16.51 0.24 -11.01
CA THR A 28 -15.19 0.85 -10.92
C THR A 28 -14.29 0.12 -9.92
N ILE A 29 -14.79 -0.24 -8.74
CA ILE A 29 -14.02 -1.01 -7.75
C ILE A 29 -13.72 -2.42 -8.28
N ALA A 30 -14.68 -3.09 -8.91
CA ALA A 30 -14.49 -4.41 -9.50
C ALA A 30 -13.48 -4.37 -10.67
N SER A 31 -13.51 -3.34 -11.52
CA SER A 31 -12.53 -3.14 -12.59
C SER A 31 -11.13 -2.80 -12.08
N GLN A 32 -11.02 -2.12 -10.93
CA GLN A 32 -9.73 -1.84 -10.30
C GLN A 32 -9.12 -3.09 -9.62
N LEU A 33 -9.95 -4.04 -9.21
CA LEU A 33 -9.56 -5.33 -8.60
C LEU A 33 -9.44 -6.47 -9.63
N ALA A 34 -10.01 -6.31 -10.82
CA ALA A 34 -9.85 -7.22 -11.94
C ALA A 34 -8.46 -7.01 -12.56
N PHE A 35 -7.51 -7.82 -12.07
CA PHE A 35 -6.26 -8.14 -12.74
C PHE A 35 -6.47 -8.37 -14.26
N PRO A 36 -5.52 -7.96 -15.12
CA PRO A 36 -5.67 -8.12 -16.56
C PRO A 36 -5.72 -9.61 -16.93
N GLY A 37 -6.89 -10.08 -17.35
CA GLY A 37 -7.12 -11.00 -18.48
C GLY A 37 -6.37 -12.33 -18.61
N GLY A 38 -5.61 -12.81 -17.63
CA GLY A 38 -4.71 -13.97 -17.85
C GLY A 38 -5.29 -15.37 -17.60
N LEU A 39 -6.38 -15.52 -16.84
CA LEU A 39 -6.79 -16.84 -16.31
C LEU A 39 -7.77 -17.63 -17.18
N LEU A 40 -8.54 -16.97 -18.06
CA LEU A 40 -9.54 -17.69 -18.87
C LEU A 40 -8.90 -18.43 -20.05
N GLU A 41 -7.82 -17.86 -20.61
CA GLU A 41 -7.13 -18.43 -21.77
C GLU A 41 -6.28 -19.65 -21.39
N GLU A 42 -5.67 -19.67 -20.20
CA GLU A 42 -4.92 -20.84 -19.70
C GLU A 42 -5.83 -22.06 -19.48
N CYS A 43 -7.06 -21.87 -18.96
CA CYS A 43 -7.99 -22.97 -18.73
C CYS A 43 -8.45 -23.66 -20.03
N LYS A 44 -8.66 -22.89 -21.11
CA LYS A 44 -8.99 -23.46 -22.43
C LYS A 44 -7.82 -24.22 -23.02
N GLN A 45 -6.60 -23.70 -22.86
CA GLN A 45 -5.39 -24.31 -23.42
C GLN A 45 -5.01 -25.63 -22.71
N ILE A 46 -5.24 -25.72 -21.39
CA ILE A 46 -5.03 -26.96 -20.61
C ILE A 46 -6.04 -28.05 -21.00
N LEU A 47 -7.33 -27.70 -21.21
CA LEU A 47 -8.34 -28.65 -21.69
C LEU A 47 -8.08 -29.12 -23.13
N ALA A 48 -7.62 -28.23 -24.01
CA ALA A 48 -7.30 -28.56 -25.40
C ALA A 48 -6.12 -29.54 -25.51
N ARG A 49 -5.07 -29.35 -24.70
CA ARG A 49 -3.90 -30.26 -24.64
C ARG A 49 -4.24 -31.67 -24.14
N GLN A 50 -5.22 -31.82 -23.27
CA GLN A 50 -5.67 -33.15 -22.82
C GLN A 50 -6.48 -33.90 -23.88
N LYS A 51 -7.05 -33.20 -24.87
CA LYS A 51 -7.86 -33.81 -25.94
C LYS A 51 -7.05 -34.17 -27.20
N SER A 52 -5.80 -33.72 -27.33
CA SER A 52 -4.97 -33.92 -28.53
C SER A 52 -3.83 -34.92 -28.38
N ASN A 53 -3.81 -35.77 -27.34
CA ASN A 53 -2.79 -36.84 -27.23
C ASN A 53 -3.11 -38.07 -28.13
N SER A 54 -3.78 -37.85 -29.25
CA SER A 54 -4.05 -38.85 -30.27
C SER A 54 -4.11 -38.14 -31.62
N GLN A 55 -3.21 -38.53 -32.54
CA GLN A 55 -3.12 -38.18 -33.97
C GLN A 55 -2.39 -36.89 -34.43
N SER A 56 -1.14 -37.10 -34.86
CA SER A 56 -0.54 -36.78 -36.18
C SER A 56 -0.50 -35.35 -36.77
N ASP A 57 0.74 -34.88 -37.01
CA ASP A 57 1.39 -34.40 -38.26
C ASP A 57 0.70 -33.36 -39.18
N SER A 58 1.32 -32.17 -39.34
CA SER A 58 1.66 -31.48 -40.63
C SER A 58 1.88 -29.95 -40.55
N HIS A 59 3.08 -29.52 -40.95
CA HIS A 59 3.50 -28.38 -41.81
C HIS A 59 3.32 -26.86 -41.50
N ASP A 60 4.44 -26.16 -41.78
CA ASP A 60 4.82 -24.74 -42.08
C ASP A 60 4.67 -23.53 -41.16
N ASP A 61 5.85 -22.93 -40.93
CA ASP A 61 6.24 -21.51 -41.05
C ASP A 61 5.30 -20.38 -40.59
N GLU A 62 5.67 -19.79 -39.44
CA GLU A 62 5.85 -18.34 -39.25
C GLU A 62 6.45 -18.11 -37.85
N VAL A 63 7.79 -18.10 -37.74
CA VAL A 63 8.48 -17.76 -36.49
C VAL A 63 8.43 -16.25 -36.31
N SER A 64 7.32 -15.77 -35.75
CA SER A 64 7.31 -14.46 -35.09
C SER A 64 8.29 -14.50 -33.90
N PRO A 65 9.21 -13.52 -33.77
CA PRO A 65 10.15 -13.50 -32.65
C PRO A 65 9.38 -13.45 -31.33
N PRO A 66 9.79 -14.21 -30.30
CA PRO A 66 9.09 -14.21 -29.02
C PRO A 66 9.13 -12.80 -28.44
N LEU A 67 7.95 -12.21 -28.27
CA LEU A 67 7.77 -10.96 -27.53
C LEU A 67 8.39 -11.15 -26.13
N PRO A 68 9.13 -10.17 -25.59
CA PRO A 68 9.70 -10.26 -24.25
C PRO A 68 8.55 -10.40 -23.25
N ASN A 69 8.31 -11.64 -22.80
CA ASN A 69 7.29 -11.95 -21.82
C ASN A 69 7.49 -11.03 -20.61
N PRO A 70 6.50 -10.19 -20.23
CA PRO A 70 6.55 -9.52 -18.94
C PRO A 70 6.53 -10.62 -17.91
N VAL A 71 7.69 -10.88 -17.29
CA VAL A 71 7.89 -11.92 -16.28
C VAL A 71 6.73 -11.82 -15.29
N VAL A 72 5.81 -12.79 -15.36
CA VAL A 72 4.68 -12.88 -14.44
C VAL A 72 5.31 -12.99 -13.05
N LYS A 73 5.28 -11.89 -12.29
CA LYS A 73 5.82 -11.87 -10.94
C LYS A 73 4.97 -12.82 -10.11
N ALA A 74 5.43 -14.07 -9.99
CA ALA A 74 4.84 -15.05 -9.09
C ALA A 74 4.64 -14.38 -7.71
N ARG A 75 3.48 -14.62 -7.10
CA ARG A 75 3.09 -14.02 -5.82
C ARG A 75 4.18 -14.29 -4.77
N ARG A 76 4.99 -13.28 -4.47
CA ARG A 76 6.10 -13.40 -3.51
C ARG A 76 5.54 -13.60 -2.10
N ARG A 77 6.03 -14.62 -1.38
CA ARG A 77 5.77 -14.78 0.07
C ARG A 77 6.34 -13.55 0.80
N ARG A 78 5.56 -12.94 1.68
CA ARG A 78 5.99 -11.81 2.52
C ARG A 78 6.55 -12.38 3.84
N GLY A 79 7.78 -12.02 4.19
CA GLY A 79 8.32 -12.28 5.53
C GLY A 79 7.86 -11.22 6.52
N GLY A 80 7.74 -11.58 7.79
CA GLY A 80 7.51 -10.62 8.88
C GLY A 80 8.82 -9.93 9.32
N VAL A 81 8.70 -8.78 9.96
CA VAL A 81 9.80 -8.04 10.59
C VAL A 81 9.45 -7.85 12.06
N SER A 82 10.40 -8.06 12.96
CA SER A 82 10.24 -7.83 14.40
C SER A 82 11.30 -6.85 14.89
N ALA A 83 10.88 -5.91 15.72
CA ALA A 83 11.78 -5.04 16.47
C ALA A 83 12.22 -5.70 17.78
N GLU A 84 13.15 -5.05 18.48
CA GLU A 84 13.55 -5.40 19.84
C GLU A 84 12.39 -5.27 20.83
N VAL A 85 12.47 -6.03 21.92
CA VAL A 85 11.49 -5.95 23.02
C VAL A 85 11.93 -4.83 23.95
N TYR A 86 11.09 -3.80 24.08
CA TYR A 86 11.28 -2.75 25.09
C TYR A 86 10.78 -3.24 26.45
N THR A 87 11.63 -3.15 27.47
CA THR A 87 11.29 -3.49 28.86
C THR A 87 10.84 -2.23 29.62
N GLU A 88 10.20 -2.41 30.78
CA GLU A 88 9.74 -1.28 31.60
C GLU A 88 10.93 -0.49 32.19
N GLU A 89 12.03 -1.19 32.45
CA GLU A 89 13.30 -0.63 32.90
C GLU A 89 13.91 0.28 31.83
N ASP A 90 13.78 -0.05 30.54
CA ASP A 90 14.26 0.78 29.43
C ASP A 90 13.51 2.11 29.37
N ALA A 91 12.19 2.08 29.57
CA ALA A 91 11.37 3.28 29.55
C ALA A 91 11.70 4.23 30.72
N VAL A 92 11.95 3.65 31.91
CA VAL A 92 12.25 4.43 33.14
C VAL A 92 13.68 4.96 33.13
N SER A 93 14.64 4.19 32.62
CA SER A 93 16.05 4.58 32.55
C SER A 93 16.36 5.54 31.39
N TYR A 94 15.42 5.75 30.46
CA TYR A 94 15.62 6.62 29.32
C TYR A 94 15.78 8.09 29.70
N VAL A 95 17.00 8.61 29.55
CA VAL A 95 17.29 10.05 29.68
C VAL A 95 17.04 10.73 28.34
N ARG A 96 15.98 11.53 28.29
CA ARG A 96 15.61 12.33 27.12
C ARG A 96 16.75 13.28 26.74
N LYS A 97 17.21 13.18 25.49
CA LYS A 97 18.17 14.13 24.92
C LYS A 97 17.43 15.37 24.43
N VAL A 98 17.85 16.54 24.89
CA VAL A 98 17.34 17.83 24.43
C VAL A 98 18.44 18.56 23.70
N ILE A 99 18.23 18.80 22.41
CA ILE A 99 19.13 19.59 21.57
C ILE A 99 18.47 20.96 21.40
N PRO A 100 19.11 22.07 21.81
CA PRO A 100 18.55 23.41 21.60
C PRO A 100 18.30 23.66 20.11
N LYS A 101 17.08 24.08 19.75
CA LYS A 101 16.69 24.45 18.39
C LYS A 101 16.00 25.80 18.38
N ASP A 102 16.22 26.55 17.32
CA ASP A 102 15.47 27.79 17.07
C ASP A 102 14.00 27.50 16.76
N TYR A 103 13.13 28.44 17.14
CA TYR A 103 11.69 28.35 16.89
C TYR A 103 11.34 28.14 15.42
N LYS A 104 12.08 28.79 14.51
CA LYS A 104 11.91 28.64 13.05
C LYS A 104 12.16 27.19 12.61
N THR A 105 13.23 26.58 13.14
CA THR A 105 13.61 25.20 12.83
C THR A 105 12.60 24.21 13.41
N MET A 106 12.19 24.39 14.66
CA MET A 106 11.19 23.54 15.32
C MET A 106 9.87 23.55 14.55
N THR A 107 9.41 24.72 14.10
CA THR A 107 8.18 24.86 13.32
C THR A 107 8.27 24.19 11.94
N ALA A 108 9.40 24.37 11.25
CA ALA A 108 9.63 23.75 9.95
C ALA A 108 9.64 22.21 10.05
N LEU A 109 10.31 21.67 11.08
CA LEU A 109 10.34 20.23 11.35
C LEU A 109 8.95 19.68 11.67
N ALA A 110 8.22 20.33 12.58
CA ALA A 110 6.86 19.93 12.94
C ALA A 110 5.94 19.88 11.70
N LYS A 111 6.06 20.86 10.80
CA LYS A 111 5.31 20.89 9.54
C LYS A 111 5.73 19.79 8.57
N ALA A 112 7.02 19.46 8.50
CA ALA A 112 7.53 18.43 7.60
C ALA A 112 7.05 17.02 8.00
N ILE A 113 6.95 16.75 9.30
CA ILE A 113 6.58 15.42 9.82
C ILE A 113 5.07 15.24 10.06
N SER A 114 4.27 16.32 10.03
CA SER A 114 2.84 16.27 10.41
C SER A 114 1.98 15.31 9.59
N LYS A 115 2.37 15.02 8.35
CA LYS A 115 1.65 14.09 7.45
C LYS A 115 2.16 12.66 7.52
N ASN A 116 3.28 12.40 8.21
CA ASN A 116 3.82 11.05 8.34
C ASN A 116 2.99 10.28 9.37
N VAL A 117 2.59 9.05 9.03
CA VAL A 117 1.74 8.18 9.86
C VAL A 117 2.33 7.96 11.27
N LEU A 118 3.66 7.93 11.40
CA LEU A 118 4.35 7.77 12.68
C LEU A 118 4.15 8.96 13.63
N PHE A 119 3.77 10.15 13.12
CA PHE A 119 3.63 11.38 13.92
C PHE A 119 2.23 11.99 13.87
N ALA A 120 1.34 11.49 13.02
CA ALA A 120 0.00 12.03 12.79
C ALA A 120 -0.88 12.02 14.05
N HIS A 121 -0.67 11.04 14.92
CA HIS A 121 -1.46 10.81 16.13
C HIS A 121 -0.82 11.34 17.41
N LEU A 122 0.36 11.95 17.31
CA LEU A 122 1.02 12.55 18.45
C LEU A 122 0.43 13.93 18.75
N ASP A 123 0.33 14.25 20.03
CA ASP A 123 -0.05 15.57 20.49
C ASP A 123 1.12 16.55 20.37
N ASP A 124 0.85 17.85 20.46
CA ASP A 124 1.87 18.88 20.22
C ASP A 124 3.03 18.83 21.23
N ASN A 125 2.79 18.40 22.47
CA ASN A 125 3.84 18.19 23.47
C ASN A 125 4.79 17.04 23.07
N GLU A 126 4.25 15.94 22.55
CA GLU A 126 5.02 14.79 22.10
C GLU A 126 5.78 15.11 20.80
N ARG A 127 5.15 15.80 19.86
CA ARG A 127 5.84 16.29 18.66
C ARG A 127 6.99 17.23 19.01
N ARG A 128 6.80 18.08 20.03
CA ARG A 128 7.87 18.95 20.52
C ARG A 128 9.03 18.16 21.12
N LEU A 129 8.74 17.03 21.79
CA LEU A 129 9.76 16.11 22.27
C LEU A 129 10.60 15.53 21.12
N TYR A 130 9.94 15.00 20.08
CA TYR A 130 10.67 14.43 18.94
C TYR A 130 11.47 15.48 18.18
N THR A 131 10.89 16.65 17.91
CA THR A 131 11.60 17.73 17.21
C THR A 131 12.79 18.27 18.02
N GLY A 132 12.70 18.29 19.36
CA GLY A 132 13.81 18.66 20.25
C GLY A 132 14.91 17.60 20.37
N ALA A 133 14.60 16.33 20.11
CA ALA A 133 15.57 15.23 20.13
C ALA A 133 16.34 15.06 18.81
N THR A 134 15.83 15.60 17.69
CA THR A 134 16.48 15.46 16.38
C THR A 134 17.85 16.14 16.31
N GLY A 135 18.89 15.38 15.96
CA GLY A 135 20.24 15.89 15.71
C GLY A 135 20.31 16.82 14.49
N THR A 136 21.33 17.68 14.44
CA THR A 136 21.71 18.35 13.19
C THR A 136 22.81 17.55 12.52
N GLU A 137 22.56 17.05 11.31
CA GLU A 137 23.59 16.46 10.48
C GLU A 137 23.91 17.40 9.32
N SER A 138 25.19 17.75 9.16
CA SER A 138 25.70 18.52 8.03
C SER A 138 26.48 17.60 7.11
N MET A 139 26.17 17.62 5.81
CA MET A 139 26.80 16.73 4.83
C MET A 139 27.39 17.51 3.65
N CYS A 140 28.58 17.09 3.23
CA CYS A 140 29.21 17.59 2.02
C CYS A 140 28.45 17.10 0.78
N ARG A 141 28.33 17.96 -0.23
CA ARG A 141 27.65 17.63 -1.49
C ARG A 141 28.27 16.37 -2.12
N GLY A 142 27.42 15.42 -2.50
CA GLY A 142 27.84 14.20 -3.20
C GLY A 142 28.08 12.98 -2.31
N VAL A 143 28.01 13.12 -0.98
CA VAL A 143 28.10 11.98 -0.05
C VAL A 143 26.73 11.29 0.07
N ARG A 144 26.72 9.95 -0.01
CA ARG A 144 25.51 9.14 0.22
C ARG A 144 25.31 8.89 1.71
N LEU A 145 24.12 9.18 2.21
CA LEU A 145 23.79 9.06 3.63
C LEU A 145 23.37 7.64 4.03
N VAL A 146 22.63 6.96 3.15
CA VAL A 146 22.14 5.60 3.37
C VAL A 146 22.37 4.79 2.09
N GLU A 147 22.88 3.58 2.24
CA GLU A 147 23.06 2.61 1.15
C GLU A 147 21.91 1.60 1.15
N VAL A 148 21.36 1.33 -0.04
CA VAL A 148 20.31 0.33 -0.20
C VAL A 148 20.84 -1.04 0.18
N GLY A 149 20.15 -1.73 1.10
CA GLY A 149 20.50 -3.08 1.54
C GLY A 149 21.26 -3.16 2.86
N ARG A 150 21.62 -2.02 3.46
CA ARG A 150 22.13 -1.96 4.85
C ARG A 150 21.02 -1.54 5.80
N GLY A 151 20.95 -2.18 6.96
CA GLY A 151 20.11 -1.76 8.09
C GLY A 151 20.75 -0.65 8.94
N GLU A 152 21.95 -0.19 8.59
CA GLU A 152 22.73 0.78 9.33
C GLU A 152 23.09 2.00 8.48
N VAL A 153 23.12 3.17 9.12
CA VAL A 153 23.58 4.42 8.52
C VAL A 153 25.11 4.43 8.55
N THR A 154 25.75 4.13 7.42
CA THR A 154 27.22 4.15 7.31
C THR A 154 27.69 5.53 6.84
N MET A 155 28.41 6.25 7.69
CA MET A 155 29.17 7.43 7.26
C MET A 155 30.42 6.98 6.50
N GLN A 156 30.50 7.24 5.20
CA GLN A 156 31.78 7.22 4.49
C GLN A 156 32.44 8.59 4.68
N ARG A 157 33.53 8.63 5.47
CA ARG A 157 34.42 9.79 5.59
C ARG A 157 35.26 9.96 4.34
#